data_AF-A0A9D4E8H5-F1
#
_entry.id   AF-A0A9D4E8H5-F1
#
_cell.length_a   1.000
_cell.length_b   1.000
_cell.length_c   1.000
_cell.angle_alpha   90.00
_cell.angle_beta   90.00
_cell.angle_gamma   90.00
#
_symmetry.space_group_name_H-M   'P 1'
#
loop_
_entity.id
_entity.type
_entity.pdbx_description
1 polymer ?
#
loop_
_entity_poly.entity_id
_entity_poly.type
_entity_poly.pdbx_seq_one_letter_code
_entity_poly.pdbx_strand_id
1 'polypeptide(L)'
;MQRNGDFHVTLQFSNTSTKTRTVDSHITALSCRYTGIATSEMKNESPSIVLEPNNEQEFSLSMKCHDYIGNVDSDSHINIYVIAVVKETSQIFIFQEPLWAEKPNIEIKTEGSAHVGKSW
;
A
#
# COMPACT_ATOMS: atom_id res chain seq x y z
N MET A 1 1.10 -8.84 5.72
CA MET A 1 2.29 -8.11 6.20
C MET A 1 3.31 -9.11 6.72
N GLN A 2 4.60 -8.86 6.50
CA GLN A 2 5.66 -9.69 7.08
C GLN A 2 5.79 -9.43 8.59
N ARG A 3 6.44 -10.32 9.34
CA ARG A 3 6.63 -10.22 10.80
C ARG A 3 7.32 -8.91 11.24
N ASN A 4 8.08 -8.27 10.35
CA ASN A 4 8.74 -6.98 10.58
C ASN A 4 7.87 -5.76 10.21
N GLY A 5 6.64 -5.98 9.72
CA GLY A 5 5.74 -4.94 9.23
C GLY A 5 5.94 -4.58 7.75
N ASP A 6 6.93 -5.12 7.06
CA ASP A 6 7.16 -4.75 5.65
C ASP A 6 6.07 -5.34 4.75
N PHE A 7 5.75 -4.61 3.68
CA PHE A 7 4.85 -5.06 2.62
C PHE A 7 5.28 -4.52 1.25
N HIS A 8 4.73 -5.10 0.19
CA HIS A 8 4.91 -4.60 -1.17
C HIS A 8 3.56 -4.52 -1.87
N VAL A 9 3.42 -3.55 -2.74
CA VAL A 9 2.31 -3.46 -3.69
C VAL A 9 2.87 -3.75 -5.08
N THR A 10 2.36 -4.79 -5.74
CA THR A 10 2.82 -5.18 -7.08
C THR A 10 1.81 -4.75 -8.14
N LEU A 11 2.31 -4.00 -9.12
CA LEU A 11 1.61 -3.69 -10.36
C LEU A 11 2.04 -4.68 -11.43
N GLN A 12 1.11 -5.50 -11.90
CA GLN A 12 1.33 -6.43 -13.01
C GLN A 12 0.79 -5.82 -14.30
N PHE A 13 1.65 -5.76 -15.31
CA PHE A 13 1.34 -5.24 -16.63
C PHE A 13 1.36 -6.40 -17.62
N SER A 14 0.29 -6.55 -18.41
CA SER A 14 0.21 -7.56 -19.47
C SER A 14 -0.17 -6.89 -20.78
N ASN A 15 0.73 -6.96 -21.78
CA ASN A 15 0.48 -6.43 -23.12
C ASN A 15 0.01 -7.56 -24.04
N THR A 16 -1.29 -7.73 -24.19
CA THR A 16 -1.88 -8.75 -25.07
C THR A 16 -1.96 -8.34 -26.55
N SER A 17 -1.31 -7.22 -26.92
CA SER A 17 -1.34 -6.69 -28.29
C SER A 17 -0.11 -7.10 -29.09
N THR A 18 -0.21 -6.97 -30.42
CA THR A 18 0.90 -7.24 -31.35
C THR A 18 1.88 -6.06 -31.48
N LYS A 19 1.70 -4.98 -30.72
CA LYS A 19 2.52 -3.77 -30.77
C LYS A 19 3.16 -3.51 -29.41
N THR A 20 4.39 -3.00 -29.42
CA THR A 20 5.04 -2.48 -28.21
C THR A 20 4.22 -1.34 -27.62
N ARG A 21 4.14 -1.28 -26.28
CA ARG A 21 3.40 -0.25 -25.53
C ARG A 21 4.28 0.39 -24.49
N THR A 22 4.15 1.70 -24.32
CA THR A 22 4.79 2.44 -23.24
C THR A 22 3.73 2.82 -22.22
N VAL A 23 3.92 2.44 -20.97
CA VAL A 23 3.01 2.75 -19.86
C VAL A 23 3.71 3.68 -18.89
N ASP A 24 3.22 4.91 -18.78
CA ASP A 24 3.59 5.81 -17.69
C ASP A 24 2.67 5.55 -16.52
N SER A 25 3.22 5.26 -15.35
CA SER A 25 2.42 5.04 -14.16
C SER A 25 2.89 5.88 -12.99
N HIS A 26 1.96 6.13 -12.07
CA HIS A 26 2.17 6.84 -10.82
C HIS A 26 1.48 6.04 -9.72
N ILE A 27 2.26 5.52 -8.79
CA ILE A 27 1.77 4.83 -7.60
C ILE A 27 2.11 5.65 -6.37
N THR A 28 1.17 5.76 -5.44
CA THR A 28 1.35 6.53 -4.20
C THR A 28 0.65 5.87 -3.04
N ALA A 29 1.34 5.81 -1.91
CA ALA A 29 0.80 5.45 -0.62
C ALA A 29 0.57 6.72 0.22
N LEU A 30 -0.68 6.94 0.61
CA LEU A 30 -1.07 8.03 1.50
C LEU A 30 -1.49 7.46 2.85
N SER A 31 -1.10 8.12 3.94
CA SER A 31 -1.85 7.97 5.19
C SER A 31 -3.19 8.66 5.05
N CYS A 32 -4.24 7.98 5.49
CA CYS A 32 -5.58 8.53 5.54
C CYS A 32 -6.17 8.29 6.93
N ARG A 33 -7.05 9.20 7.36
CA ARG A 33 -7.98 8.88 8.46
C ARG A 33 -9.01 7.87 7.99
N TYR A 34 -9.69 7.21 8.92
CA TYR A 34 -10.81 6.31 8.60
C TYR A 34 -11.93 6.99 7.78
N THR A 35 -12.03 8.33 7.84
CA THR A 35 -12.97 9.13 7.02
C THR A 35 -12.53 9.28 5.56
N GLY A 36 -11.36 8.77 5.17
CA GLY A 36 -10.78 8.89 3.83
C GLY A 36 -10.01 10.20 3.59
N ILE A 37 -9.91 11.08 4.58
CA ILE A 37 -9.13 12.32 4.47
C ILE A 37 -7.63 11.96 4.50
N ALA A 38 -6.91 12.30 3.43
CA ALA A 38 -5.46 12.15 3.36
C ALA A 38 -4.76 13.08 4.37
N THR A 39 -3.82 12.53 5.12
CA THR A 39 -3.08 13.25 6.17
C THR A 39 -1.63 13.49 5.77
N SER A 40 -0.98 12.53 5.11
CA SER A 40 0.40 12.65 4.66
C SER A 40 0.70 11.68 3.52
N GLU A 41 1.59 12.10 2.61
CA GLU A 41 2.16 11.19 1.61
C GLU A 41 3.32 10.39 2.23
N MET A 42 3.26 9.06 2.14
CA MET A 42 4.28 8.18 2.72
C MET A 42 5.36 7.85 1.68
N LYS A 43 4.93 7.48 0.48
CA LYS A 43 5.84 7.09 -0.61
C LYS A 43 5.13 7.24 -1.96
N ASN A 44 5.85 7.69 -2.97
CA ASN A 44 5.42 7.69 -4.36
C ASN A 44 6.52 7.13 -5.26
N GLU A 45 6.12 6.50 -6.36
CA GLU A 45 7.03 6.12 -7.45
C GLU A 45 6.32 6.31 -8.80
N SER A 46 7.06 6.74 -9.83
CA SER A 46 6.52 7.04 -11.16
C SER A 46 7.23 6.28 -12.28
N PRO A 47 7.08 4.95 -12.38
CA PRO A 47 7.81 4.18 -13.38
C PRO A 47 7.19 4.34 -14.77
N SER A 48 8.08 4.42 -15.77
CA SER A 48 7.76 4.31 -17.20
C SER A 48 8.24 2.96 -17.70
N ILE A 49 7.30 2.11 -18.14
CA ILE A 49 7.56 0.72 -18.51
C ILE A 49 7.30 0.53 -20.00
N VAL A 50 8.24 -0.12 -20.68
CA VAL A 50 8.10 -0.51 -22.10
C VAL A 50 7.77 -2.00 -22.14
N LEU A 51 6.60 -2.34 -22.68
CA LEU A 51 6.10 -3.71 -22.83
C LEU A 51 6.17 -4.13 -24.28
N GLU A 52 6.99 -5.14 -24.57
CA GLU A 52 6.99 -5.79 -25.87
C GLU A 52 5.67 -6.51 -26.18
N PRO A 53 5.37 -6.81 -27.45
CA PRO A 53 4.17 -7.56 -27.83
C PRO A 53 4.06 -8.89 -27.08
N ASN A 54 2.88 -9.18 -26.52
CA ASN A 54 2.60 -10.40 -25.75
C ASN A 54 3.52 -10.60 -24.54
N ASN A 55 4.07 -9.52 -23.98
CA ASN A 55 4.94 -9.56 -22.80
C ASN A 55 4.21 -9.16 -21.52
N GLU A 56 4.71 -9.68 -20.40
CA GLU A 56 4.30 -9.27 -19.06
C GLU A 56 5.48 -8.70 -18.28
N GLN A 57 5.21 -7.72 -17.43
CA GLN A 57 6.21 -7.14 -16.55
C GLN A 57 5.56 -6.75 -15.22
N GLU A 58 6.37 -6.72 -14.16
CA GLU A 58 5.93 -6.32 -12.84
C GLU A 58 6.76 -5.14 -12.33
N PHE A 59 6.11 -4.33 -11.51
CA PHE A 59 6.75 -3.29 -10.71
C PHE A 59 6.22 -3.38 -9.28
N SER A 60 7.12 -3.37 -8.29
CA SER A 60 6.75 -3.47 -6.89
C SER A 60 7.14 -2.22 -6.11
N LEU A 61 6.15 -1.53 -5.55
CA LEU A 61 6.38 -0.50 -4.53
C LEU A 61 6.67 -1.20 -3.19
N SER A 62 7.94 -1.22 -2.77
CA SER A 62 8.33 -1.75 -1.47
C SER A 62 8.13 -0.72 -0.37
N MET A 63 7.41 -1.12 0.69
CA MET A 63 7.11 -0.32 1.86
C MET A 63 7.72 -0.97 3.10
N LYS A 64 8.71 -0.32 3.71
CA LYS A 64 9.27 -0.78 4.98
C LYS A 64 8.46 -0.22 6.14
N CYS A 65 8.45 -0.93 7.26
CA CYS A 65 7.77 -0.48 8.48
C CYS A 65 8.11 0.96 8.85
N HIS A 66 9.39 1.33 8.78
CA HIS A 66 9.83 2.70 9.10
C HIS A 66 9.31 3.77 8.14
N ASP A 67 8.92 3.42 6.90
CA ASP A 67 8.40 4.38 5.91
C ASP A 67 7.00 4.87 6.30
N TYR A 68 6.23 4.04 7.01
CA TYR A 68 4.84 4.35 7.33
C TYR A 68 4.53 4.44 8.82
N ILE A 69 5.18 3.67 9.70
CA ILE A 69 4.75 3.48 11.10
C ILE A 69 4.64 4.79 11.91
N GLY A 70 5.49 5.77 11.63
CA GLY A 70 5.46 7.08 12.30
C GLY A 70 4.43 8.06 11.73
N ASN A 71 3.92 7.79 10.53
CA ASN A 71 3.01 8.67 9.80
C ASN A 71 1.59 8.09 9.69
N VAL A 72 1.36 6.83 10.09
CA VAL A 72 0.01 6.27 10.07
C VAL A 72 -0.85 6.93 11.14
N ASP A 73 -2.07 7.28 10.76
CA ASP A 73 -3.09 7.74 11.70
C ASP A 73 -3.38 6.69 12.80
N SER A 74 -4.06 7.13 13.87
CA SER A 74 -4.54 6.27 14.96
C SER A 74 -5.25 5.00 14.48
N ASP A 75 -6.01 5.07 13.38
CA ASP A 75 -6.76 3.93 12.83
C ASP A 75 -5.94 3.06 11.87
N SER A 76 -4.67 3.40 11.67
CA SER A 76 -3.73 2.60 10.89
C SER A 76 -4.08 2.41 9.42
N HIS A 77 -4.79 3.38 8.83
CA HIS A 77 -5.21 3.39 7.42
C HIS A 77 -4.10 3.92 6.48
N ILE A 78 -3.85 3.16 5.41
CA ILE A 78 -2.98 3.51 4.29
C ILE A 78 -3.80 3.34 3.01
N ASN A 79 -3.95 4.37 2.20
CA ASN A 79 -4.59 4.24 0.89
C ASN A 79 -3.52 4.20 -0.20
N ILE A 80 -3.60 3.19 -1.05
CA ILE A 80 -2.81 3.08 -2.27
C ILE A 80 -3.61 3.66 -3.42
N TYR A 81 -2.98 4.54 -4.19
CA TYR A 81 -3.52 5.09 -5.43
C TYR A 81 -2.57 4.76 -6.58
N VAL A 82 -3.14 4.29 -7.68
CA VAL A 82 -2.42 3.95 -8.90
C VAL A 82 -3.12 4.60 -10.08
N ILE A 83 -2.36 5.30 -10.91
CA ILE A 83 -2.79 5.72 -12.23
C ILE A 83 -1.74 5.24 -13.22
N ALA A 84 -2.16 4.59 -14.29
CA ALA A 84 -1.29 4.18 -15.38
C ALA A 84 -1.91 4.58 -16.73
N VAL A 85 -1.10 5.13 -17.62
CA VAL A 85 -1.51 5.64 -18.93
C VAL A 85 -0.66 5.00 -20.01
N VAL A 86 -1.31 4.33 -20.95
CA VAL A 86 -0.66 3.80 -22.16
C VAL A 86 -0.48 4.94 -23.16
N LYS A 87 0.76 5.30 -23.48
CA LYS A 87 1.08 6.47 -24.33
C LYS A 87 0.42 6.40 -25.70
N GLU A 88 0.47 5.23 -26.33
CA GLU A 88 0.09 5.10 -27.74
C GLU A 88 -1.43 5.03 -27.95
N THR A 89 -2.20 4.66 -26.93
CA THR A 89 -3.67 4.50 -27.03
C THR A 89 -4.42 5.48 -26.13
N SER A 90 -3.72 6.18 -25.24
CA SER A 90 -4.30 6.99 -24.16
C SER A 90 -5.23 6.19 -23.24
N GLN A 91 -5.10 4.86 -23.22
CA GLN A 91 -5.84 4.02 -22.29
C GLN A 91 -5.36 4.30 -20.87
N ILE A 92 -6.31 4.43 -19.95
CA ILE A 92 -6.04 4.75 -18.55
C ILE A 92 -6.49 3.56 -17.68
N PHE A 93 -5.64 3.16 -16.76
CA PHE A 93 -5.93 2.28 -15.65
C PHE A 93 -5.85 3.09 -14.36
N ILE A 94 -6.88 2.99 -13.51
CA ILE A 94 -6.93 3.65 -12.22
C ILE A 94 -7.33 2.60 -11.19
N PHE A 95 -6.58 2.55 -10.09
CA PHE A 95 -6.87 1.64 -9.00
C PHE A 95 -6.65 2.35 -7.66
N GLN A 96 -7.51 2.01 -6.69
CA GLN A 96 -7.41 2.49 -5.33
C GLN A 96 -7.74 1.35 -4.37
N GLU A 97 -6.91 1.15 -3.36
CA GLU A 97 -7.14 0.13 -2.33
C GLU A 97 -6.72 0.64 -0.94
N PRO A 98 -7.62 0.52 0.06
CA PRO A 98 -7.25 0.74 1.45
C PRO A 98 -6.52 -0.47 2.04
N LEU A 99 -5.47 -0.20 2.81
CA LEU A 99 -4.69 -1.16 3.58
C LEU A 99 -4.70 -0.76 5.05
N TRP A 100 -4.70 -1.76 5.92
CA TRP A 100 -4.60 -1.58 7.37
C TRP A 100 -3.27 -2.13 7.87
N ALA A 101 -2.52 -1.31 8.62
CA ALA A 101 -1.37 -1.81 9.35
C ALA A 101 -1.86 -2.56 10.60
N GLU A 102 -1.60 -3.86 10.65
CA GLU A 102 -2.00 -4.71 11.78
C GLU A 102 -1.15 -4.39 13.02
N LYS A 103 -1.80 -3.97 14.09
CA LYS A 103 -1.13 -3.74 15.37
C LYS A 103 -0.94 -5.07 16.09
N PRO A 104 0.21 -5.28 16.77
CA PRO A 104 0.43 -6.49 17.53
C PRO A 104 -0.61 -6.61 18.65
N ASN A 105 -1.11 -7.82 18.88
CA ASN A 105 -1.98 -8.09 20.02
C ASN A 105 -1.16 -8.04 21.32
N ILE A 106 -1.64 -7.30 22.31
CA ILE A 106 -1.03 -7.25 23.65
C ILE A 106 -1.84 -8.17 24.57
N GLU A 107 -1.24 -9.28 24.97
CA GLU A 107 -1.86 -10.16 25.96
C GLU A 107 -1.64 -9.57 27.35
N ILE A 108 -2.71 -9.08 27.97
CA ILE A 108 -2.69 -8.55 29.33
C ILE A 108 -3.17 -9.67 30.28
N LYS A 109 -2.29 -10.07 31.20
CA LYS A 109 -2.57 -11.04 32.25
C LYS A 109 -2.43 -10.37 33.61
N THR A 110 -3.31 -10.74 34.54
CA THR A 110 -3.19 -10.37 35.95
C THR A 110 -2.76 -11.60 36.75
N GLU A 111 -1.84 -11.41 37.70
CA GLU A 111 -1.57 -12.43 38.70
C GLU A 111 -2.66 -12.39 39.78
N GLY A 112 -3.13 -13.56 40.23
CA GLY A 112 -4.12 -13.65 41.31
C GLY A 112 -5.58 -13.38 40.89
N SER A 113 -6.44 -13.21 41.89
CA SER A 113 -7.89 -12.98 41.72
C SER A 113 -8.25 -11.52 41.97
N ALA A 114 -8.95 -10.90 41.03
CA ALA A 114 -9.40 -9.50 41.16
C ALA A 114 -10.56 -9.39 42.18
N HIS A 115 -10.38 -8.57 43.21
CA HIS A 115 -11.40 -8.28 44.23
C HIS A 115 -11.63 -6.77 44.35
N VAL A 116 -12.91 -6.35 44.39
CA VAL A 116 -13.29 -4.94 44.53
C VAL A 116 -12.72 -4.36 45.83
N GLY A 117 -12.01 -3.23 45.73
CA GLY A 117 -11.47 -2.50 46.90
C GLY A 117 -10.19 -3.08 47.51
N LYS A 118 -9.57 -4.09 46.87
CA LYS A 118 -8.27 -4.62 47.27
C LYS A 118 -7.27 -4.40 46.15
N SER A 119 -6.06 -3.96 46.50
CA SER A 119 -4.93 -3.98 45.57
C SER A 119 -4.55 -5.43 45.27
N TRP A 120 -4.20 -5.68 44.00
CA TRP A 120 -3.55 -6.91 43.54
C TRP A 120 -2.12 -7.01 44.09
#